data_AF-A0A1B9S2T7-F1
#
_entry.id   AF-A0A1B9S2T7-F1
#
_cell.length_a   1.000
_cell.length_b   1.000
_cell.length_c   1.000
_cell.angle_alpha   90.00
_cell.angle_beta   90.00
_cell.angle_gamma   90.00
#
_symmetry.space_group_name_H-M   'P 1'
#
loop_
_entity.id
_entity.type
_entity.pdbx_description
1 polymer ?
#
loop_
_entity_poly.entity_id
_entity_poly.type
_entity_poly.pdbx_seq_one_letter_code
_entity_poly.pdbx_strand_id
1 'polypeptide(L)'
;MDFATLMGPAVVAAGVSGVITVVGMLITKSTTIGVHREKIQADQELARQKFDYDKQQAIFKRRFELAEQILTDAYKFRSLMNYVRNGAAFGNEGSTRQAAEQESDNLKHRRDVYFVPLERLIRENDFLGAMFARSDASQAHFGPNAKEAYALMQQSVTRVRVASSMLVEKTNEYATMDAKLIRKLECDIWAGMAEVEDDGKDRITADIETAVALIEEICGPVLKWLG
;
A
#
# COMPACT_ATOMS: atom_id res chain seq x y z
N MET A 1 -10.17 64.41 -72.88
CA MET A 1 -9.59 63.21 -73.49
C MET A 1 -9.93 62.07 -72.57
N ASP A 2 -10.72 61.12 -73.06
CA ASP A 2 -11.25 60.05 -72.23
C ASP A 2 -10.16 58.98 -72.06
N PHE A 3 -9.70 58.78 -70.83
CA PHE A 3 -8.60 57.85 -70.52
C PHE A 3 -8.97 56.40 -70.95
N ALA A 4 -10.27 56.13 -71.10
CA ALA A 4 -10.85 54.89 -71.59
C ALA A 4 -10.55 54.58 -73.08
N THR A 5 -10.17 55.57 -73.90
CA THR A 5 -9.86 55.35 -75.33
C THR A 5 -8.38 55.05 -75.58
N LEU A 6 -7.48 55.36 -74.62
CA LEU A 6 -6.03 55.21 -74.78
C LEU A 6 -5.51 53.81 -74.39
N MET A 7 -6.24 53.10 -73.52
CA MET A 7 -5.91 51.73 -73.13
C MET A 7 -7.02 50.80 -73.62
N GLY A 8 -6.76 50.05 -74.69
CA GLY A 8 -7.76 49.14 -75.28
C GLY A 8 -8.34 48.16 -74.23
N PRO A 9 -9.58 47.71 -74.42
CA PRO A 9 -10.33 46.91 -73.42
C PRO A 9 -9.60 45.67 -72.90
N ALA A 10 -8.66 45.11 -73.69
CA ALA A 10 -7.80 44.00 -73.27
C ALA A 10 -6.86 44.33 -72.09
N VAL A 11 -6.33 45.55 -72.02
CA VAL A 11 -5.40 45.96 -70.95
C VAL A 11 -6.16 46.14 -69.63
N VAL A 12 -7.36 46.70 -69.70
CA VAL A 12 -8.25 46.85 -68.54
C VAL A 12 -8.67 45.47 -68.00
N ALA A 13 -9.03 44.53 -68.87
CA ALA A 13 -9.38 43.16 -68.48
C ALA A 13 -8.21 42.41 -67.81
N ALA A 14 -6.99 42.54 -68.37
CA ALA A 14 -5.79 41.93 -67.78
C ALA A 14 -5.44 42.52 -66.41
N GLY A 15 -5.58 43.84 -66.25
CA GLY A 15 -5.37 44.52 -64.97
C GLY A 15 -6.34 44.06 -63.87
N VAL A 16 -7.64 43.98 -64.21
CA VAL A 16 -8.68 43.52 -63.26
C VAL A 16 -8.45 42.05 -62.89
N SER A 17 -8.09 41.20 -63.85
CA SER A 17 -7.78 39.77 -63.61
C SER A 17 -6.57 39.58 -62.68
N GLY A 18 -5.50 40.37 -62.88
CA GLY A 18 -4.32 40.35 -62.02
C GLY A 18 -4.64 40.73 -60.57
N VAL A 19 -5.44 41.79 -60.37
CA VAL A 19 -5.86 42.24 -59.04
C VAL A 19 -6.72 41.19 -58.34
N ILE A 20 -7.69 40.59 -59.03
CA ILE A 20 -8.55 39.53 -58.46
C ILE A 20 -7.72 38.32 -58.03
N THR A 21 -6.72 37.94 -58.84
CA THR A 21 -5.83 36.81 -58.53
C THR A 21 -5.00 37.06 -57.27
N VAL A 22 -4.41 38.26 -57.14
CA VAL A 22 -3.61 38.63 -55.95
C VAL A 22 -4.48 38.68 -54.71
N VAL A 23 -5.67 39.28 -54.79
CA VAL A 23 -6.63 39.32 -53.67
C VAL A 23 -7.06 37.90 -53.27
N GLY A 24 -7.39 37.05 -54.24
CA GLY A 24 -7.73 35.64 -53.99
C GLY A 24 -6.60 34.86 -53.31
N MET A 25 -5.35 35.06 -53.73
CA MET A 25 -4.18 34.45 -53.08
C MET A 25 -3.98 34.95 -51.64
N LEU A 26 -4.18 36.25 -51.38
CA LEU A 26 -4.05 36.82 -50.03
C LEU A 26 -5.12 36.29 -49.08
N ILE A 27 -6.37 36.21 -49.53
CA ILE A 27 -7.47 35.63 -48.74
C ILE A 27 -7.17 34.16 -48.44
N THR A 28 -6.83 33.36 -49.46
CA THR A 28 -6.49 31.94 -49.30
C THR A 28 -5.31 31.72 -48.34
N LYS A 29 -4.28 32.57 -48.41
CA LYS A 29 -3.14 32.49 -47.49
C LYS A 29 -3.55 32.83 -46.05
N SER A 30 -4.39 33.85 -45.86
CA SER A 30 -4.84 34.25 -44.54
C SER A 30 -5.70 33.18 -43.87
N THR A 31 -6.62 32.55 -44.61
CA THR A 31 -7.46 31.45 -44.11
C THR A 31 -6.63 30.22 -43.82
N THR A 32 -5.68 29.86 -44.68
CA THR A 32 -4.77 28.72 -44.45
C THR A 32 -3.93 28.91 -43.19
N ILE A 33 -3.38 30.10 -42.96
CA ILE A 33 -2.61 30.40 -41.74
C ILE A 33 -3.51 30.39 -40.50
N GLY A 34 -4.72 30.93 -40.60
CA GLY A 34 -5.72 30.91 -39.53
C GLY A 34 -6.05 29.48 -39.10
N VAL A 35 -6.48 28.64 -40.05
CA VAL A 35 -6.81 27.23 -39.81
C VAL A 35 -5.60 26.46 -39.26
N HIS A 36 -4.39 26.73 -39.74
CA HIS A 36 -3.20 26.04 -39.22
C HIS A 36 -2.86 26.44 -37.79
N ARG A 37 -3.04 27.72 -37.43
CA ARG A 37 -2.89 28.20 -36.04
C ARG A 37 -3.94 27.60 -35.11
N GLU A 38 -5.20 27.59 -35.53
CA GLU A 38 -6.30 26.96 -34.78
C GLU A 38 -6.05 25.47 -34.58
N LYS A 39 -5.60 24.77 -35.64
CA LYS A 39 -5.23 23.35 -35.55
C LYS A 39 -4.08 23.13 -34.56
N ILE A 40 -3.02 23.93 -34.62
CA ILE A 40 -1.89 23.81 -33.69
C ILE A 40 -2.35 24.04 -32.25
N GLN A 41 -3.24 25.01 -32.01
CA GLN A 41 -3.80 25.27 -30.68
C GLN A 41 -4.66 24.10 -30.20
N ALA A 42 -5.53 23.55 -31.05
CA ALA A 42 -6.34 22.39 -30.74
C ALA A 42 -5.47 21.14 -30.44
N ASP A 43 -4.45 20.89 -31.26
CA ASP A 43 -3.50 19.79 -31.05
C ASP A 43 -2.72 19.96 -29.74
N GLN A 44 -2.32 21.18 -29.39
CA GLN A 44 -1.67 21.49 -28.12
C GLN A 44 -2.59 21.26 -26.92
N GLU A 45 -3.86 21.64 -27.01
CA GLU A 45 -4.85 21.43 -25.95
C GLU A 45 -5.13 19.94 -25.75
N LEU A 46 -5.36 19.20 -26.84
CA LEU A 46 -5.54 17.75 -26.81
C LEU A 46 -4.31 17.04 -26.21
N ALA A 47 -3.10 17.48 -26.57
CA ALA A 47 -1.87 16.92 -26.02
C ALA A 47 -1.76 17.15 -24.51
N ARG A 48 -2.15 18.34 -24.01
CA ARG A 48 -2.17 18.64 -22.56
C ARG A 48 -3.19 17.78 -21.83
N GLN A 49 -4.42 17.71 -22.34
CA GLN A 49 -5.47 16.88 -21.74
C GLN A 49 -5.06 15.41 -21.67
N LYS A 50 -4.46 14.89 -22.74
CA LYS A 50 -3.93 13.53 -22.77
C LYS A 50 -2.82 13.33 -21.74
N PHE A 51 -1.88 14.26 -21.66
CA PHE A 51 -0.78 14.18 -20.69
C PHE A 51 -1.29 14.17 -19.23
N ASP A 52 -2.26 15.04 -18.91
CA ASP A 52 -2.86 15.08 -17.58
C ASP A 52 -3.64 13.80 -17.26
N TYR A 53 -4.35 13.24 -18.24
CA TYR A 53 -5.02 11.95 -18.12
C TYR A 53 -4.02 10.82 -17.86
N ASP A 54 -2.95 10.72 -18.65
CA ASP A 54 -1.91 9.70 -18.51
C ASP A 54 -1.24 9.79 -17.13
N LYS A 55 -1.01 11.01 -16.62
CA LYS A 55 -0.48 11.25 -15.27
C LYS A 55 -1.44 10.76 -14.18
N GLN A 56 -2.73 11.09 -14.29
CA GLN A 56 -3.74 10.64 -13.34
C GLN A 56 -3.87 9.11 -13.35
N GLN A 57 -3.86 8.50 -14.54
CA GLN A 57 -3.93 7.05 -14.71
C GLN A 57 -2.71 6.35 -14.08
N ALA A 58 -1.51 6.89 -14.28
CA ALA A 58 -0.30 6.33 -13.67
C ALA A 58 -0.32 6.40 -12.13
N ILE A 59 -0.77 7.51 -11.57
CA ILE A 59 -0.92 7.68 -10.11
C ILE A 59 -1.97 6.71 -9.57
N PHE A 60 -3.12 6.61 -10.25
CA PHE A 60 -4.20 5.71 -9.86
C PHE A 60 -3.75 4.26 -9.89
N LYS A 61 -3.10 3.82 -10.97
CA LYS A 61 -2.57 2.46 -11.11
C LYS A 61 -1.63 2.10 -9.95
N ARG A 62 -0.69 3.00 -9.62
CA ARG A 62 0.23 2.77 -8.50
C ARG A 62 -0.50 2.69 -7.15
N ARG A 63 -1.50 3.55 -6.90
CA ARG A 63 -2.31 3.48 -5.68
C ARG A 63 -3.12 2.19 -5.62
N PHE A 64 -3.66 1.74 -6.76
CA PHE A 64 -4.44 0.50 -6.86
C PHE A 64 -3.59 -0.73 -6.53
N GLU A 65 -2.44 -0.89 -7.20
CA GLU A 65 -1.50 -2.00 -6.96
C GLU A 65 -1.03 -2.03 -5.49
N LEU A 66 -0.74 -0.85 -4.93
CA LEU A 66 -0.35 -0.74 -3.53
C LEU A 66 -1.51 -1.09 -2.58
N ALA A 67 -2.75 -0.66 -2.87
CA ALA A 67 -3.92 -0.99 -2.06
C ALA A 67 -4.19 -2.49 -2.03
N GLU A 68 -4.11 -3.16 -3.19
CA GLU A 68 -4.28 -4.61 -3.30
C GLU A 68 -3.23 -5.36 -2.47
N GLN A 69 -1.97 -4.94 -2.57
CA GLN A 69 -0.87 -5.57 -1.83
C GLN A 69 -1.03 -5.39 -0.31
N ILE A 70 -1.33 -4.18 0.16
CA ILE A 70 -1.48 -3.90 1.60
C ILE A 70 -2.66 -4.69 2.17
N LEU A 71 -3.80 -4.74 1.45
CA LEU A 71 -4.97 -5.49 1.90
C LEU A 71 -4.67 -7.00 2.00
N THR A 72 -3.98 -7.54 1.00
CA THR A 72 -3.53 -8.95 1.01
C THR A 72 -2.57 -9.22 2.16
N ASP A 73 -1.61 -8.33 2.40
CA ASP A 73 -0.67 -8.44 3.52
C ASP A 73 -1.40 -8.41 4.86
N ALA A 74 -2.40 -7.53 5.03
CA ALA A 74 -3.19 -7.42 6.26
C ALA A 74 -3.93 -8.71 6.60
N TYR A 75 -4.58 -9.33 5.61
CA TYR A 75 -5.25 -10.62 5.79
C TYR A 75 -4.28 -11.77 6.05
N LYS A 76 -3.13 -11.78 5.36
CA LYS A 76 -2.07 -12.75 5.61
C LYS A 76 -1.50 -12.56 7.02
N PHE A 77 -1.29 -11.32 7.47
CA PHE A 77 -0.81 -10.99 8.80
C PHE A 77 -1.78 -11.47 9.89
N ARG A 78 -3.09 -11.22 9.75
CA ARG A 78 -4.11 -11.76 10.66
C ARG A 78 -4.02 -13.27 10.78
N SER A 79 -4.00 -13.97 9.63
CA SER A 79 -3.88 -15.44 9.59
C SER A 79 -2.59 -15.93 10.25
N LEU A 80 -1.47 -15.26 9.97
CA LEU A 80 -0.17 -15.55 10.56
C LEU A 80 -0.20 -15.41 12.08
N MET A 81 -0.73 -14.31 12.61
CA MET A 81 -0.77 -14.09 14.05
C MET A 81 -1.65 -15.12 14.77
N ASN A 82 -2.75 -15.55 14.15
CA ASN A 82 -3.57 -16.65 14.65
C ASN A 82 -2.79 -17.97 14.68
N TYR A 83 -1.99 -18.27 13.64
CA TYR A 83 -1.12 -19.44 13.62
C TYR A 83 0.00 -19.35 14.67
N VAL A 84 0.69 -18.22 14.75
CA VAL A 84 1.78 -17.97 15.72
C VAL A 84 1.28 -18.21 17.15
N ARG A 85 0.09 -17.71 17.47
CA ARG A 85 -0.49 -17.79 18.82
C ARG A 85 -1.31 -19.05 19.07
N ASN A 86 -1.35 -20.00 18.14
CA ASN A 86 -2.05 -21.25 18.35
C ASN A 86 -1.29 -22.12 19.37
N GLY A 87 -1.94 -22.46 20.48
CA GLY A 87 -1.35 -23.25 21.57
C GLY A 87 -1.07 -24.72 21.23
N ALA A 88 -1.60 -25.24 20.11
CA ALA A 88 -1.22 -26.55 19.62
C ALA A 88 0.19 -26.49 19.01
N ALA A 89 1.13 -27.23 19.57
CA ALA A 89 2.45 -27.47 18.99
C ALA A 89 2.41 -28.73 18.12
N PHE A 90 3.00 -28.67 16.93
CA PHE A 90 3.02 -29.80 15.99
C PHE A 90 4.44 -30.33 15.78
N GLY A 91 4.62 -31.65 16.00
CA GLY A 91 5.88 -32.33 15.73
C GLY A 91 7.05 -31.81 16.57
N ASN A 92 8.08 -31.30 15.91
CA ASN A 92 9.33 -30.83 16.53
C ASN A 92 9.43 -29.30 16.65
N GLU A 93 8.30 -28.58 16.64
CA GLU A 93 8.31 -27.13 16.93
C GLU A 93 8.91 -26.86 18.32
N GLY A 94 9.63 -25.74 18.45
CA GLY A 94 10.35 -25.35 19.67
C GLY A 94 11.76 -25.93 19.79
N SER A 95 12.06 -27.03 19.08
CA SER A 95 13.31 -27.78 19.23
C SER A 95 14.55 -27.11 18.61
N THR A 96 14.36 -26.08 17.77
CA THR A 96 15.46 -25.30 17.20
C THR A 96 16.13 -24.37 18.20
N ARG A 97 15.54 -24.20 19.39
CA ARG A 97 16.17 -23.49 20.51
C ARG A 97 17.44 -24.21 20.94
N GLN A 98 18.53 -23.45 21.11
CA GLN A 98 19.74 -23.98 21.71
C GLN A 98 19.52 -24.18 23.22
N ALA A 99 19.46 -25.45 23.65
CA ALA A 99 19.37 -25.79 25.07
C ALA A 99 20.69 -25.49 25.79
N ALA A 100 20.61 -25.07 27.06
CA ALA A 100 21.79 -24.90 27.89
C ALA A 100 22.33 -26.27 28.34
N GLU A 101 23.65 -26.39 28.52
CA GLU A 101 24.32 -27.67 28.85
C GLU A 101 23.79 -28.34 30.12
N GLN A 102 23.28 -27.57 31.08
CA GLN A 102 22.79 -28.06 32.39
C GLN A 102 21.27 -27.94 32.53
N GLU A 103 20.54 -27.85 31.42
CA GLU A 103 19.09 -27.76 31.44
C GLU A 103 18.45 -29.13 31.70
N SER A 104 17.61 -29.23 32.73
CA SER A 104 16.84 -30.46 32.97
C SER A 104 15.79 -30.68 31.87
N ASP A 105 15.43 -31.94 31.60
CA ASP A 105 14.47 -32.27 30.52
C ASP A 105 13.13 -31.55 30.67
N ASN A 106 12.63 -31.41 31.91
CA ASN A 106 11.39 -30.68 32.19
C ASN A 106 11.53 -29.18 31.91
N LEU A 107 12.64 -28.56 32.32
CA LEU A 107 12.89 -27.14 32.05
C LEU A 107 13.04 -26.90 30.55
N LYS A 108 13.80 -27.77 29.87
CA LYS A 108 13.96 -27.76 28.41
C LYS A 108 12.61 -27.82 27.71
N HIS A 109 11.78 -28.80 28.05
CA HIS A 109 10.46 -28.96 27.45
C HIS A 109 9.58 -27.71 27.62
N ARG A 110 9.54 -27.14 28.82
CA ARG A 110 8.77 -25.91 29.08
C ARG A 110 9.29 -24.71 28.28
N ARG A 111 10.61 -24.53 28.20
CA ARG A 111 11.21 -23.47 27.38
C ARG A 111 10.94 -23.66 25.90
N ASP A 112 11.00 -24.90 25.40
CA ASP A 112 10.72 -25.21 24.00
C ASP A 112 9.27 -24.86 23.64
N VAL A 113 8.31 -25.15 24.53
CA VAL A 113 6.90 -24.76 24.35
C VAL A 113 6.73 -23.24 24.24
N TYR A 114 7.35 -22.46 25.12
CA TYR A 114 7.28 -20.99 25.06
C TYR A 114 8.06 -20.39 23.89
N PHE A 115 8.99 -21.15 23.31
CA PHE A 115 9.75 -20.74 22.13
C PHE A 115 8.99 -20.94 20.81
N VAL A 116 7.95 -21.79 20.77
CA VAL A 116 7.18 -22.07 19.54
C VAL A 116 6.67 -20.79 18.83
N PRO A 117 6.06 -19.80 19.51
CA PRO A 117 5.61 -18.58 18.84
C PRO A 117 6.76 -17.76 18.24
N LEU A 118 7.93 -17.75 18.89
CA LEU A 118 9.13 -17.09 18.37
C LEU A 118 9.63 -17.78 17.11
N GLU A 119 9.73 -19.10 17.12
CA GLU A 119 10.15 -19.88 15.97
C GLU A 119 9.24 -19.64 14.76
N ARG A 120 7.91 -19.63 14.97
CA ARG A 120 6.93 -19.34 13.93
C ARG A 120 7.09 -17.93 13.37
N LEU A 121 7.34 -16.92 14.22
CA LEU A 121 7.64 -15.56 13.78
C LEU A 121 8.96 -15.47 13.00
N ILE A 122 10.01 -16.17 13.45
CA ILE A 122 11.32 -16.19 12.79
C ILE A 122 11.19 -16.77 11.37
N ARG A 123 10.41 -17.84 11.20
CA ARG A 123 10.16 -18.47 9.90
C ARG A 123 9.52 -17.51 8.90
N GLU A 124 8.75 -16.53 9.37
CA GLU A 124 8.00 -15.58 8.56
C GLU A 124 8.65 -14.17 8.54
N ASN A 125 9.91 -14.05 8.97
CA ASN A 125 10.63 -12.78 9.00
C ASN A 125 10.70 -12.11 7.61
N ASP A 126 10.85 -12.88 6.53
CA ASP A 126 10.90 -12.32 5.17
C ASP A 126 9.58 -11.64 4.79
N PHE A 127 8.46 -12.29 5.10
CA PHE A 127 7.12 -11.71 4.90
C PHE A 127 6.93 -10.46 5.76
N LEU A 128 7.21 -10.56 7.07
CA LEU A 128 7.05 -9.43 8.00
C LEU A 128 7.94 -8.25 7.60
N GLY A 129 9.19 -8.50 7.21
CA GLY A 129 10.13 -7.49 6.75
C GLY A 129 9.64 -6.78 5.50
N ALA A 130 9.21 -7.54 4.48
CA ALA A 130 8.67 -6.98 3.24
C ALA A 130 7.39 -6.16 3.49
N MET A 131 6.51 -6.65 4.35
CA MET A 131 5.28 -5.97 4.73
C MET A 131 5.57 -4.65 5.46
N PHE A 132 6.40 -4.66 6.51
CA PHE A 132 6.70 -3.44 7.28
C PHE A 132 7.52 -2.41 6.48
N ALA A 133 8.34 -2.85 5.52
CA ALA A 133 9.04 -1.95 4.60
C ALA A 133 8.09 -1.13 3.71
N ARG A 134 6.83 -1.56 3.54
CA ARG A 134 5.81 -0.79 2.81
C ARG A 134 5.16 0.32 3.63
N SER A 135 5.34 0.36 4.95
CA SER A 135 4.64 1.29 5.85
C SER A 135 4.76 2.77 5.42
N ASP A 136 5.95 3.24 5.09
CA ASP A 136 6.18 4.62 4.65
C ASP A 136 5.50 4.92 3.30
N ALA A 137 5.55 3.98 2.35
CA ALA A 137 4.88 4.13 1.06
C ALA A 137 3.35 4.15 1.24
N SER A 138 2.83 3.27 2.10
CA SER A 138 1.42 3.24 2.47
C SER A 138 0.99 4.56 3.12
N GLN A 139 1.78 5.11 4.03
CA GLN A 139 1.51 6.41 4.64
C GLN A 139 1.51 7.54 3.60
N ALA A 140 2.45 7.54 2.64
CA ALA A 140 2.51 8.56 1.61
C ALA A 140 1.27 8.56 0.69
N HIS A 141 0.68 7.38 0.42
CA HIS A 141 -0.47 7.24 -0.48
C HIS A 141 -1.84 7.26 0.21
N PHE A 142 -1.92 6.88 1.48
CA PHE A 142 -3.17 6.70 2.22
C PHE A 142 -3.25 7.48 3.54
N GLY A 143 -2.19 8.18 3.93
CA GLY A 143 -2.19 9.08 5.07
C GLY A 143 -1.96 8.40 6.43
N PRO A 144 -2.31 9.06 7.54
CA PRO A 144 -1.96 8.64 8.89
C PRO A 144 -2.62 7.32 9.33
N ASN A 145 -3.82 7.00 8.84
CA ASN A 145 -4.52 5.75 9.17
C ASN A 145 -3.72 4.52 8.71
N ALA A 146 -3.02 4.61 7.58
CA ALA A 146 -2.11 3.56 7.14
C ALA A 146 -0.98 3.35 8.16
N LYS A 147 -0.35 4.45 8.62
CA LYS A 147 0.71 4.38 9.63
C LYS A 147 0.22 3.75 10.94
N GLU A 148 -0.96 4.13 11.39
CA GLU A 148 -1.57 3.59 12.60
C GLU A 148 -1.82 2.09 12.49
N ALA A 149 -2.36 1.61 11.36
CA ALA A 149 -2.55 0.18 11.12
C ALA A 149 -1.22 -0.59 11.21
N TYR A 150 -0.15 -0.12 10.56
CA TYR A 150 1.17 -0.74 10.66
C TYR A 150 1.74 -0.72 12.08
N ALA A 151 1.53 0.36 12.83
CA ALA A 151 2.00 0.46 14.20
C ALA A 151 1.33 -0.57 15.11
N LEU A 152 0.01 -0.77 14.97
CA LEU A 152 -0.73 -1.82 15.68
C LEU A 152 -0.21 -3.22 15.33
N MET A 153 0.00 -3.51 14.05
CA MET A 153 0.56 -4.79 13.60
C MET A 153 1.97 -5.03 14.16
N GLN A 154 2.85 -4.02 14.12
CA GLN A 154 4.21 -4.12 14.66
C GLN A 154 4.20 -4.29 16.17
N GLN A 155 3.30 -3.61 16.87
CA GLN A 155 3.10 -3.73 18.31
C GLN A 155 2.66 -5.15 18.69
N SER A 156 1.74 -5.75 17.94
CA SER A 156 1.30 -7.13 18.12
C SER A 156 2.45 -8.14 17.99
N VAL A 157 3.28 -8.02 16.96
CA VAL A 157 4.49 -8.87 16.81
C VAL A 157 5.45 -8.67 17.98
N THR A 158 5.66 -7.42 18.38
CA THR A 158 6.58 -7.07 19.47
C THR A 158 6.10 -7.67 20.79
N ARG A 159 4.81 -7.59 21.10
CA ARG A 159 4.24 -8.16 22.33
C ARG A 159 4.45 -9.67 22.39
N VAL A 160 4.12 -10.40 21.33
CA VAL A 160 4.37 -11.86 21.27
C VAL A 160 5.85 -12.17 21.46
N ARG A 161 6.74 -11.45 20.76
CA ARG A 161 8.18 -11.67 20.85
C ARG A 161 8.72 -11.46 22.26
N VAL A 162 8.34 -10.35 22.90
CA VAL A 162 8.75 -10.03 24.27
C VAL A 162 8.19 -11.06 25.24
N ALA A 163 6.90 -11.41 25.13
CA ALA A 163 6.26 -12.34 26.04
C ALA A 163 6.87 -13.74 25.96
N SER A 164 7.05 -14.28 24.76
CA SER A 164 7.74 -15.56 24.57
C SER A 164 9.17 -15.53 25.11
N SER A 165 9.94 -14.47 24.82
CA SER A 165 11.34 -14.38 25.28
C SER A 165 11.42 -14.35 26.82
N MET A 166 10.55 -13.55 27.46
CA MET A 166 10.48 -13.48 28.92
C MET A 166 10.09 -14.82 29.54
N LEU A 167 9.10 -15.53 28.98
CA LEU A 167 8.66 -16.83 29.48
C LEU A 167 9.77 -17.88 29.34
N VAL A 168 10.48 -17.90 28.20
CA VAL A 168 11.65 -18.76 27.97
C VAL A 168 12.75 -18.46 28.98
N GLU A 169 13.19 -17.21 29.10
CA GLU A 169 14.31 -16.83 29.97
C GLU A 169 14.01 -17.14 31.44
N LYS A 170 12.81 -16.76 31.89
CA LYS A 170 12.42 -16.76 33.30
C LYS A 170 11.75 -18.05 33.78
N THR A 171 11.67 -19.11 32.97
CA THR A 171 10.97 -20.37 33.33
C THR A 171 11.37 -20.95 34.70
N ASN A 172 12.64 -20.80 35.11
CA ASN A 172 13.16 -21.26 36.40
C ASN A 172 12.82 -20.33 37.59
N GLU A 173 12.46 -19.07 37.33
CA GLU A 173 12.11 -18.05 38.33
C GLU A 173 10.59 -17.94 38.55
N TYR A 174 9.77 -18.83 37.96
CA TYR A 174 8.31 -18.72 38.01
C TYR A 174 7.74 -18.71 39.44
N ALA A 175 8.38 -19.42 40.37
CA ALA A 175 7.94 -19.45 41.77
C ALA A 175 8.09 -18.08 42.46
N THR A 176 8.97 -17.21 41.97
CA THR A 176 9.23 -15.88 42.54
C THR A 176 8.68 -14.74 41.68
N MET A 177 8.19 -15.04 40.48
CA MET A 177 7.53 -14.06 39.62
C MET A 177 6.09 -13.81 40.06
N ASP A 178 5.61 -12.59 39.81
CA ASP A 178 4.20 -12.26 39.96
C ASP A 178 3.36 -13.14 39.01
N ALA A 179 2.43 -13.92 39.58
CA ALA A 179 1.52 -14.78 38.83
C ALA A 179 0.68 -13.99 37.80
N LYS A 180 0.35 -12.72 38.11
CA LYS A 180 -0.36 -11.86 37.15
C LYS A 180 0.48 -11.54 35.93
N LEU A 181 1.79 -11.35 36.10
CA LEU A 181 2.70 -11.13 35.00
C LEU A 181 2.79 -12.37 34.12
N ILE A 182 3.02 -13.56 34.70
CA ILE A 182 3.10 -14.81 33.92
C ILE A 182 1.83 -15.00 33.10
N ARG A 183 0.66 -14.88 33.73
CA ARG A 183 -0.63 -15.01 33.04
C ARG A 183 -0.80 -14.00 31.91
N LYS A 184 -0.39 -12.74 32.11
CA LYS A 184 -0.40 -11.71 31.06
C LYS A 184 0.49 -12.08 29.88
N LEU A 185 1.68 -12.63 30.12
CA LEU A 185 2.56 -13.08 29.05
C LEU A 185 1.97 -14.30 28.32
N GLU A 186 1.37 -15.24 29.04
CA GLU A 186 0.69 -16.40 28.44
C GLU A 186 -0.51 -15.99 27.59
N CYS A 187 -1.28 -14.98 28.01
CA CYS A 187 -2.36 -14.40 27.20
C CYS A 187 -1.86 -13.75 25.91
N ASP A 188 -0.67 -13.13 25.93
CA ASP A 188 -0.08 -12.55 24.73
C ASP A 188 0.33 -13.63 23.72
N ILE A 189 0.85 -14.78 24.18
CA ILE A 189 1.37 -15.80 23.27
C ILE A 189 0.35 -16.86 22.87
N TRP A 190 -0.70 -17.09 23.67
CA TRP A 190 -1.72 -18.10 23.40
C TRP A 190 -3.09 -17.47 23.13
N ALA A 191 -3.58 -17.63 21.90
CA ALA A 191 -4.92 -17.21 21.52
C ALA A 191 -5.97 -17.97 22.36
N GLY A 192 -7.03 -17.28 22.76
CA GLY A 192 -8.10 -17.82 23.61
C GLY A 192 -7.79 -17.81 25.12
N MET A 193 -6.53 -17.74 25.54
CA MET A 193 -6.20 -17.61 26.98
C MET A 193 -6.68 -16.27 27.56
N ALA A 194 -6.55 -15.19 26.80
CA ALA A 194 -7.02 -13.86 27.22
C ALA A 194 -8.55 -13.79 27.43
N GLU A 195 -9.32 -14.61 26.70
CA GLU A 195 -10.77 -14.67 26.82
C GLU A 195 -11.22 -15.26 28.16
N VAL A 196 -10.38 -16.12 28.75
CA VAL A 196 -10.65 -16.81 30.02
C VAL A 196 -10.14 -15.98 31.22
N GLU A 197 -9.11 -15.15 31.03
CA GLU A 197 -8.28 -14.67 32.14
C GLU A 197 -8.15 -13.14 32.27
N ASP A 198 -8.37 -12.35 31.21
CA ASP A 198 -8.12 -10.89 31.19
C ASP A 198 -9.39 -10.08 30.89
N ASP A 199 -10.43 -10.21 31.73
CA ASP A 199 -11.75 -9.59 31.55
C ASP A 199 -12.37 -9.82 30.15
N GLY A 200 -11.93 -10.89 29.46
CA GLY A 200 -12.35 -11.22 28.09
C GLY A 200 -11.68 -10.42 26.97
N LYS A 201 -10.60 -9.66 27.23
CA LYS A 201 -10.00 -8.73 26.26
C LYS A 201 -8.68 -9.25 25.68
N ASP A 202 -8.75 -9.95 24.56
CA ASP A 202 -7.55 -10.23 23.76
C ASP A 202 -7.07 -8.96 23.02
N ARG A 203 -6.17 -8.21 23.68
CA ARG A 203 -5.60 -6.98 23.14
C ARG A 203 -4.84 -7.16 21.82
N ILE A 204 -4.23 -8.32 21.58
CA ILE A 204 -3.48 -8.55 20.33
C ILE A 204 -4.45 -8.77 19.18
N THR A 205 -5.49 -9.58 19.41
CA THR A 205 -6.57 -9.78 18.44
C THR A 205 -7.29 -8.47 18.16
N ALA A 206 -7.59 -7.67 19.18
CA ALA A 206 -8.20 -6.34 19.02
C ALA A 206 -7.33 -5.40 18.18
N ASP A 207 -6.01 -5.35 18.43
CA ASP A 207 -5.08 -4.53 17.66
C ASP A 207 -5.01 -4.99 16.19
N ILE A 208 -5.02 -6.31 15.94
CA ILE A 208 -5.02 -6.88 14.59
C ILE A 208 -6.31 -6.55 13.84
N GLU A 209 -7.48 -6.76 14.44
CA GLU A 209 -8.76 -6.46 13.78
C GLU A 209 -8.92 -4.96 13.52
N THR A 210 -8.48 -4.11 14.45
CA THR A 210 -8.45 -2.66 14.26
C THR A 210 -7.55 -2.28 13.08
N ALA A 211 -6.35 -2.86 12.99
CA ALA A 211 -5.44 -2.60 11.89
C ALA A 211 -6.00 -3.07 10.53
N VAL A 212 -6.65 -4.24 10.50
CA VAL A 212 -7.31 -4.76 9.28
C VAL A 212 -8.45 -3.84 8.86
N ALA A 213 -9.31 -3.41 9.80
CA ALA A 213 -10.41 -2.50 9.51
C ALA A 213 -9.92 -1.15 8.95
N LEU A 214 -8.86 -0.57 9.52
CA LEU A 214 -8.24 0.65 8.99
C LEU A 214 -7.72 0.46 7.56
N ILE A 215 -7.13 -0.70 7.26
CA ILE A 215 -6.64 -1.02 5.91
C ILE A 215 -7.80 -1.22 4.93
N GLU A 216 -8.86 -1.91 5.34
CA GLU A 216 -10.08 -2.06 4.54
C GLU A 216 -10.73 -0.71 4.23
N GLU A 217 -10.76 0.20 5.19
CA GLU A 217 -11.30 1.55 5.04
C GLU A 217 -10.51 2.38 4.01
N ILE A 218 -9.17 2.36 4.07
CA ILE A 218 -8.33 3.14 3.15
C ILE A 218 -8.20 2.51 1.75
N CYS A 219 -8.20 1.18 1.66
CA CYS A 219 -8.04 0.46 0.39
C CYS A 219 -9.38 0.28 -0.33
N GLY A 220 -10.48 0.09 0.40
CA GLY A 220 -11.81 -0.19 -0.14
C GLY A 220 -12.27 0.79 -1.22
N PRO A 221 -12.20 2.12 -1.02
CA PRO A 221 -12.59 3.11 -2.02
C PRO A 221 -11.76 3.04 -3.32
N VAL A 222 -10.48 2.66 -3.24
CA VAL A 222 -9.60 2.54 -4.41
C VAL A 222 -9.91 1.27 -5.19
N LEU A 223 -10.23 0.17 -4.51
CA LEU A 223 -10.47 -1.14 -5.12
C LEU A 223 -11.89 -1.30 -5.68
N LYS A 224 -12.90 -0.66 -5.07
CA LYS A 224 -14.30 -0.73 -5.51
C LYS A 224 -14.62 0.00 -6.81
N TRP A 225 -13.69 0.80 -7.33
CA TRP A 225 -13.90 1.61 -8.54
C TRP A 225 -14.18 0.78 -9.82
N LEU A 226 -14.00 -0.54 -9.78
CA LEU A 226 -14.20 -1.45 -10.92
C LEU A 226 -15.55 -2.19 -10.94
N GLY A 227 -16.46 -1.94 -9.99
CA GLY A 227 -17.80 -2.56 -9.92
C GLY A 227 -18.93 -1.54 -9.86
#